data_AF-A0A956R2I3-F1
#
_entry.id   AF-A0A956R2I3-F1
#
_cell.length_a   1.000
_cell.length_b   1.000
_cell.length_c   1.000
_cell.angle_alpha   90.00
_cell.angle_beta   90.00
_cell.angle_gamma   90.00
#
_symmetry.space_group_name_H-M   'P 1'
#
loop_
_entity.id
_entity.type
_entity.pdbx_description
1 polymer ?
#
loop_
_entity_poly.entity_id
_entity_poly.type
_entity_poly.pdbx_seq_one_letter_code
_entity_poly.pdbx_strand_id
1 'polypeptide(L)'
;TGALPQPDLLESRFSDRSRADALDALAGFRRFYLGGEVDDSGELGFSALVAQKSPAIDTQVREQLDRAIAATEAIPEPLRGALDTDLPAVAEAWTEVRALKILLTADVASLLGVTVSLTDNDGD
;
A
#
# COMPACT_ATOMS: atom_id res chain seq x y z
N THR A 1 2.56 -23.21 3.43
CA THR A 1 2.85 -23.52 4.84
C THR A 1 3.15 -22.21 5.54
N GLY A 2 2.16 -21.61 6.19
CA GLY A 2 2.33 -20.30 6.84
C GLY A 2 3.20 -20.46 8.08
N ALA A 3 4.29 -19.71 8.14
CA ALA A 3 5.04 -19.56 9.39
C ALA A 3 4.08 -19.00 10.47
N LEU A 4 4.31 -19.37 11.73
CA LEU A 4 3.60 -18.75 12.85
C LEU A 4 3.80 -17.22 12.79
N PRO A 5 2.78 -16.42 13.15
CA PRO A 5 2.96 -14.97 13.30
C PRO A 5 4.19 -14.66 14.16
N GLN A 6 4.93 -13.61 13.80
CA GLN A 6 6.12 -13.17 14.53
C GLN A 6 5.93 -11.71 14.99
N PRO A 7 5.08 -11.45 16.01
CA PRO A 7 4.78 -10.09 16.45
C PRO A 7 6.02 -9.30 16.90
N ASP A 8 7.08 -10.00 17.34
CA ASP A 8 8.34 -9.39 17.75
C ASP A 8 9.14 -8.76 16.61
N LEU A 9 8.82 -9.10 15.36
CA LEU A 9 9.41 -8.48 14.16
C LEU A 9 8.66 -7.23 13.70
N LEU A 10 7.50 -6.90 14.30
CA LEU A 10 6.77 -5.69 13.91
C LEU A 10 7.61 -4.44 14.22
N GLU A 11 7.76 -3.59 13.21
CA GLU A 11 8.20 -2.20 13.36
C GLU A 11 7.28 -1.48 14.34
N SER A 12 7.82 -0.56 15.15
CA SER A 12 7.04 0.25 16.10
C SER A 12 6.24 -0.52 17.17
N ARG A 13 6.53 -1.81 17.40
CA ARG A 13 5.82 -2.65 18.40
C ARG A 13 5.87 -2.14 19.84
N PHE A 14 6.88 -1.34 20.19
CA PHE A 14 7.02 -0.79 21.56
C PHE A 14 6.10 0.40 21.81
N SER A 15 5.64 1.07 20.75
CA SER A 15 4.69 2.19 20.81
C SER A 15 3.29 1.80 20.34
N ASP A 16 3.09 0.55 19.89
CA ASP A 16 1.85 0.05 19.31
C ASP A 16 1.38 0.87 18.09
N ARG A 17 2.33 1.37 17.30
CA ARG A 17 2.06 2.25 16.15
C ARG A 17 2.13 1.57 14.78
N SER A 18 2.42 0.28 14.71
CA SER A 18 2.66 -0.42 13.43
C SER A 18 1.51 -0.24 12.41
N ARG A 19 0.25 -0.28 12.86
CA ARG A 19 -0.91 -0.04 11.96
C ARG A 19 -0.96 1.42 11.51
N ALA A 20 -0.73 2.36 12.42
CA ALA A 20 -0.70 3.78 12.10
C ALA A 20 0.41 4.10 11.09
N ASP A 21 1.60 3.53 11.27
CA ASP A 21 2.73 3.75 10.36
C ASP A 21 2.45 3.16 8.97
N ALA A 22 1.77 2.00 8.89
CA ALA A 22 1.30 1.44 7.62
C ALA A 22 0.26 2.33 6.92
N LEU A 23 -0.69 2.91 7.68
CA LEU A 23 -1.66 3.86 7.15
C LEU A 23 -0.99 5.16 6.69
N ASP A 24 0.00 5.66 7.42
CA ASP A 24 0.77 6.85 7.06
C ASP A 24 1.57 6.61 5.76
N ALA A 25 2.13 5.41 5.57
CA ALA A 25 2.79 5.02 4.32
C ALA A 25 1.81 5.00 3.13
N LEU A 26 0.63 4.40 3.29
CA LEU A 26 -0.41 4.38 2.26
C LEU A 26 -0.94 5.79 1.94
N ALA A 27 -1.10 6.65 2.95
CA ALA A 27 -1.48 8.04 2.77
C ALA A 27 -0.39 8.84 2.04
N GLY A 28 0.88 8.60 2.36
CA GLY A 28 2.02 9.15 1.64
C GLY A 28 2.02 8.75 0.16
N PHE A 29 1.79 7.46 -0.11
CA PHE A 29 1.65 6.97 -1.48
C PHE A 29 0.44 7.61 -2.20
N ARG A 30 -0.70 7.78 -1.53
CA ARG A 30 -1.88 8.45 -2.08
C ARG A 30 -1.58 9.87 -2.52
N ARG A 31 -0.86 10.64 -1.70
CA ARG A 31 -0.42 12.01 -2.03
C ARG A 31 0.55 12.02 -3.21
N PHE A 32 1.48 11.08 -3.27
CA PHE A 32 2.34 10.93 -4.45
C PHE A 32 1.54 10.61 -5.73
N TYR A 33 0.62 9.66 -5.64
CA TYR A 33 -0.11 9.16 -6.80
C TYR A 33 -1.09 10.19 -7.34
N LEU A 34 -1.93 10.79 -6.48
CA LEU A 34 -2.96 11.73 -6.91
C LEU A 34 -2.44 13.16 -7.09
N GLY A 35 -1.30 13.49 -6.48
CA GLY A 35 -0.91 14.87 -6.23
C GLY A 35 -1.32 15.27 -4.81
N GLY A 36 -0.83 16.42 -4.35
CA GLY A 36 -1.24 17.00 -3.07
C GLY A 36 -2.73 17.31 -3.00
N GLU A 37 -3.16 17.98 -1.92
CA GLU A 37 -4.48 18.62 -1.97
C GLU A 37 -4.52 19.59 -3.16
N VAL A 38 -5.65 19.63 -3.86
CA VAL A 38 -5.87 20.56 -4.97
C VAL A 38 -5.86 21.97 -4.38
N ASP A 39 -4.69 22.59 -4.31
CA ASP A 39 -4.60 24.04 -4.29
C ASP A 39 -4.75 24.56 -5.73
N ASP A 40 -4.83 25.88 -5.86
CA ASP A 40 -5.07 26.56 -7.15
C ASP A 40 -3.95 26.34 -8.19
N SER A 41 -2.91 25.55 -7.88
CA SER A 41 -1.78 25.26 -8.78
C SER A 41 -2.09 24.25 -9.89
N GLY A 42 -3.15 23.45 -9.73
CA GLY A 42 -3.50 22.41 -10.72
C GLY A 42 -2.43 21.31 -10.86
N GLU A 43 -1.63 21.06 -9.81
CA GLU A 43 -0.58 20.06 -9.83
C GLU A 43 -1.14 18.66 -10.10
N LEU A 44 -0.67 18.06 -11.20
CA LEU A 44 -1.01 16.73 -11.63
C LEU A 44 -0.05 15.73 -10.97
N GLY A 45 -0.58 14.86 -10.10
CA GLY A 45 0.18 13.72 -9.57
C GLY A 45 0.52 12.68 -10.63
N PHE A 46 1.21 11.61 -10.22
CA PHE A 46 1.59 10.51 -11.09
C PHE A 46 0.39 9.84 -11.81
N SER A 47 -0.79 9.88 -11.20
CA SER A 47 -2.09 9.48 -11.75
C SER A 47 -2.35 10.10 -13.12
N ALA A 48 -2.00 11.37 -13.35
CA ALA A 48 -2.23 12.01 -14.65
C ALA A 48 -1.39 11.39 -15.78
N LEU A 49 -0.15 10.98 -15.47
CA LEU A 49 0.73 10.29 -16.43
C LEU A 49 0.17 8.90 -16.76
N VAL A 50 -0.30 8.16 -15.75
CA VAL A 50 -0.92 6.85 -15.94
C VAL A 50 -2.21 6.98 -16.74
N ALA A 51 -3.10 7.91 -16.37
CA ALA A 51 -4.38 8.15 -17.03
C ALA A 51 -4.21 8.60 -18.48
N GLN A 52 -3.17 9.38 -18.81
CA GLN A 52 -2.87 9.76 -20.20
C GLN A 52 -2.60 8.54 -21.09
N LYS A 53 -1.99 7.48 -20.54
CA LYS A 53 -1.67 6.25 -21.28
C LYS A 53 -2.77 5.20 -21.18
N SER A 54 -3.40 5.08 -20.02
CA SER A 54 -4.50 4.16 -19.75
C SER A 54 -5.35 4.65 -18.56
N PRO A 55 -6.52 5.27 -18.83
CA PRO A 55 -7.48 5.65 -17.78
C PRO A 55 -7.98 4.44 -16.97
N ALA A 56 -8.04 3.27 -17.60
CA ALA A 56 -8.46 2.03 -16.95
C ALA A 56 -7.46 1.58 -15.87
N ILE A 57 -6.16 1.61 -16.18
CA ILE A 57 -5.11 1.26 -15.21
C ILE A 57 -5.06 2.30 -14.08
N ASP A 58 -5.21 3.60 -14.38
CA ASP A 58 -5.32 4.63 -13.34
C ASP A 58 -6.47 4.34 -12.36
N THR A 59 -7.66 4.06 -12.90
CA THR A 59 -8.84 3.72 -12.08
C THR A 59 -8.56 2.50 -11.21
N GLN A 60 -7.95 1.45 -11.77
CA GLN A 60 -7.58 0.25 -11.01
C GLN A 60 -6.61 0.55 -9.86
N VAL A 61 -5.60 1.41 -10.07
CA VAL A 61 -4.64 1.77 -9.02
C VAL A 61 -5.33 2.52 -7.89
N ARG A 62 -6.22 3.46 -8.23
CA ARG A 62 -6.96 4.25 -7.24
C ARG A 62 -7.89 3.37 -6.40
N GLU A 63 -8.65 2.50 -7.05
CA GLU A 63 -9.53 1.55 -6.36
C GLU A 63 -8.73 0.56 -5.50
N GLN A 64 -7.60 0.05 -6.00
CA GLN A 64 -6.75 -0.88 -5.24
C GLN A 64 -6.09 -0.20 -4.04
N LEU A 65 -5.72 1.07 -4.16
CA LEU A 65 -5.23 1.86 -3.04
C LEU A 65 -6.32 2.08 -1.98
N ASP A 66 -7.54 2.41 -2.39
CA ASP A 66 -8.67 2.56 -1.47
C ASP A 66 -9.00 1.25 -0.74
N ARG A 67 -8.92 0.09 -1.43
CA ARG A 67 -9.05 -1.23 -0.80
C ARG A 67 -7.93 -1.51 0.22
N ALA A 68 -6.68 -1.20 -0.13
CA ALA A 68 -5.55 -1.39 0.77
C ALA A 68 -5.66 -0.54 2.04
N ILE A 69 -6.11 0.72 1.91
CA ILE A 69 -6.36 1.60 3.06
C ILE A 69 -7.47 1.02 3.92
N ALA A 70 -8.64 0.71 3.34
CA ALA A 70 -9.80 0.19 4.07
C ALA A 70 -9.50 -1.13 4.80
N ALA A 71 -8.78 -2.05 4.15
CA ALA A 71 -8.38 -3.31 4.77
C ALA A 71 -7.39 -3.09 5.93
N THR A 72 -6.47 -2.14 5.80
CA THR A 72 -5.53 -1.79 6.88
C THR A 72 -6.25 -1.12 8.06
N GLU A 73 -7.21 -0.23 7.79
CA GLU A 73 -8.05 0.40 8.82
C GLU A 73 -8.91 -0.61 9.59
N ALA A 74 -9.33 -1.69 8.93
CA ALA A 74 -10.13 -2.75 9.52
C ALA A 74 -9.36 -3.61 10.54
N ILE A 75 -8.02 -3.56 10.57
CA ILE A 75 -7.24 -4.30 11.55
C ILE A 75 -7.46 -3.71 12.96
N PRO A 76 -7.81 -4.55 13.97
CA PRO A 76 -7.88 -4.11 15.36
C PRO A 76 -6.53 -3.62 15.90
N GLU A 77 -6.56 -2.58 16.75
CA GLU A 77 -5.36 -2.11 17.46
C GLU A 77 -5.15 -2.86 18.80
N PRO A 78 -3.90 -3.11 19.22
CA PRO A 78 -2.68 -2.90 18.43
C PRO A 78 -2.49 -4.03 17.40
N LEU A 79 -1.86 -3.73 16.26
CA LEU A 79 -1.58 -4.74 15.21
C LEU A 79 -0.96 -6.04 15.76
N ARG A 80 -0.07 -5.93 16.75
CA ARG A 80 0.55 -7.10 17.40
C ARG A 80 -0.47 -8.04 18.04
N GLY A 81 -1.55 -7.51 18.60
CA GLY A 81 -2.63 -8.28 19.22
C GLY A 81 -3.60 -8.87 18.18
N ALA A 82 -3.77 -8.18 17.04
CA ALA A 82 -4.55 -8.71 15.93
C ALA A 82 -3.90 -9.94 15.28
N LEU A 83 -2.57 -10.07 15.33
CA LEU A 83 -1.88 -11.28 14.85
C LEU A 83 -2.33 -12.56 15.58
N ASP A 84 -2.77 -12.44 16.83
CA ASP A 84 -3.27 -13.57 17.62
C ASP A 84 -4.80 -13.68 17.60
N THR A 85 -5.51 -12.55 17.50
CA THR A 85 -6.98 -12.49 17.71
C THR A 85 -7.79 -12.35 16.43
N ASP A 86 -7.21 -11.82 15.36
CA ASP A 86 -7.87 -11.61 14.06
C ASP A 86 -6.87 -11.70 12.89
N LEU A 87 -6.23 -12.86 12.78
CA LEU A 87 -5.31 -13.14 11.67
C LEU A 87 -5.96 -12.97 10.28
N PRO A 88 -7.26 -13.29 10.06
CA PRO A 88 -7.94 -12.99 8.79
C PRO A 88 -7.90 -11.51 8.41
N ALA A 89 -8.16 -10.57 9.34
CA ALA A 89 -8.07 -9.14 9.03
C ALA A 89 -6.66 -8.72 8.62
N VAL A 90 -5.63 -9.24 9.29
CA VAL A 90 -4.22 -8.96 8.94
C VAL A 90 -3.88 -9.54 7.56
N ALA A 91 -4.35 -10.75 7.25
CA ALA A 91 -4.12 -11.40 5.96
C ALA A 91 -4.81 -10.66 4.80
N GLU A 92 -6.00 -10.10 5.04
CA GLU A 92 -6.72 -9.28 4.06
C GLU A 92 -5.93 -8.00 3.74
N ALA A 93 -5.50 -7.26 4.76
CA ALA A 93 -4.69 -6.06 4.56
C ALA A 93 -3.39 -6.37 3.80
N TRP A 94 -2.70 -7.45 4.16
CA TRP A 94 -1.51 -7.90 3.43
C TRP A 94 -1.83 -8.22 1.96
N THR A 95 -2.96 -8.87 1.70
CA THR A 95 -3.39 -9.22 0.34
C THR A 95 -3.64 -7.97 -0.50
N GLU A 96 -4.36 -6.99 0.02
CA GLU A 96 -4.69 -5.76 -0.70
C GLU A 96 -3.46 -4.86 -0.93
N VAL A 97 -2.56 -4.75 0.06
CA VAL A 97 -1.27 -4.03 -0.11
C VAL A 97 -0.38 -4.73 -1.13
N ARG A 98 -0.31 -6.07 -1.11
CA ARG A 98 0.44 -6.84 -2.10
C ARG A 98 -0.15 -6.72 -3.50
N ALA A 99 -1.47 -6.71 -3.63
CA ALA A 99 -2.15 -6.49 -4.90
C ALA A 99 -1.81 -5.11 -5.47
N LEU A 100 -1.77 -4.06 -4.63
CA LEU A 100 -1.29 -2.74 -5.03
C LEU A 100 0.17 -2.78 -5.53
N LYS A 101 1.09 -3.41 -4.80
CA LYS A 101 2.49 -3.58 -5.23
C LYS A 101 2.58 -4.26 -6.60
N ILE A 102 1.82 -5.33 -6.83
CA ILE A 102 1.81 -6.06 -8.10
C ILE A 102 1.30 -5.18 -9.25
N LEU A 103 0.17 -4.48 -9.04
CA LEU A 103 -0.40 -3.59 -10.04
C LEU A 103 0.59 -2.49 -10.47
N LEU A 104 1.34 -1.93 -9.51
CA LEU A 104 2.37 -0.93 -9.79
C LEU A 104 3.58 -1.51 -10.54
N THR A 105 4.05 -2.68 -10.11
CA THR A 105 5.31 -3.26 -10.61
C THR A 105 5.14 -4.05 -11.90
N ALA A 106 3.94 -4.51 -12.22
CA ALA A 106 3.60 -5.19 -13.46
C ALA A 106 2.95 -4.23 -14.46
N ASP A 107 1.72 -3.78 -14.18
CA ASP A 107 0.89 -3.11 -15.19
C ASP A 107 1.35 -1.68 -15.42
N VAL A 108 1.59 -0.91 -14.36
CA VAL A 108 2.07 0.48 -14.50
C VAL A 108 3.49 0.53 -15.07
N ALA A 109 4.40 -0.33 -14.60
CA ALA A 109 5.74 -0.41 -15.15
C ALA A 109 5.76 -0.74 -16.65
N SER A 110 4.97 -1.74 -17.05
CA SER A 110 4.79 -2.13 -18.45
C SER A 110 4.20 -0.98 -19.28
N LEU A 111 3.16 -0.30 -18.77
CA LEU A 111 2.53 0.86 -19.41
C LEU A 111 3.51 2.01 -19.69
N LEU A 112 4.46 2.22 -18.78
CA LEU A 112 5.47 3.27 -18.87
C LEU A 112 6.74 2.82 -19.63
N GLY A 113 6.87 1.54 -19.97
CA GLY A 113 8.05 0.99 -20.63
C GLY A 113 9.30 1.03 -19.74
N VAL A 114 9.12 0.97 -18.42
CA VAL A 114 10.23 0.99 -17.45
C VAL A 114 10.50 -0.40 -16.90
N THR A 115 11.78 -0.74 -16.72
CA THR A 115 12.17 -1.97 -16.04
C THR A 115 12.22 -1.73 -14.54
N VAL A 116 11.48 -2.54 -13.79
CA VAL A 116 11.51 -2.52 -12.32
C VAL A 116 12.67 -3.41 -11.84
N SER A 117 13.73 -2.78 -11.35
CA SER A 117 14.84 -3.48 -10.69
C SER A 117 14.58 -3.54 -9.18
N LEU A 118 13.75 -4.50 -8.75
CA LEU A 118 13.59 -4.80 -7.33
C LEU A 118 14.59 -5.87 -6.94
N THR A 119 15.57 -5.49 -6.12
CA THR A 119 16.38 -6.46 -5.38
C THR A 119 15.74 -6.55 -4.01
N ASP A 120 14.93 -7.59 -3.78
CA ASP A 120 14.12 -7.82 -2.55
C ASP A 120 15.02 -8.22 -1.35
N ASN A 121 16.18 -7.57 -1.21
CA ASN A 121 17.28 -7.91 -0.29
C ASN A 121 17.72 -6.74 0.59
N ASP A 122 16.86 -5.75 0.84
CA ASP A 122 17.19 -4.65 1.75
C ASP A 122 17.05 -5.01 3.24
N GLY A 123 16.45 -6.15 3.58
CA GLY A 123 16.81 -6.90 4.78
C GLY A 123 16.80 -6.10 6.09
N ASP A 124 15.84 -5.19 6.25
CA ASP A 124 15.46 -4.57 7.52
C ASP A 124 14.02 -4.93 7.93
#